data_AF-A0A5P8WF37-F1
#
_entry.id   AF-A0A5P8WF37-F1
#
_cell.length_a   1.000
_cell.length_b   1.000
_cell.length_c   1.000
_cell.angle_alpha   90.00
_cell.angle_beta   90.00
_cell.angle_gamma   90.00
#
_symmetry.space_group_name_H-M   'P 1'
#
loop_
_entity.id
_entity.type
_entity.pdbx_description
1 polymer ?
#
loop_
_entity_poly.entity_id
_entity_poly.type
_entity_poly.pdbx_seq_one_letter_code
_entity_poly.pdbx_strand_id
1 'polypeptide(L)'
;MTTDLVTYYGQTPIIDQLIDKYGVYLEKLDREDKLLLRMALANYVFMQEHSNPDKYTVEMALEDVLSDPGFIKKNWYDICSVLNGLTTLEAETILEALQHQIRWGNAR
;
A
#
# COMPACT_ATOMS: atom_id res chain seq x y z
N MET A 1 21.22 11.29 -12.40
CA MET A 1 20.69 10.28 -11.46
C MET A 1 19.22 10.58 -11.31
N THR A 2 18.37 9.88 -12.08
CA THR A 2 16.92 9.94 -11.91
C THR A 2 16.60 9.23 -10.60
N THR A 3 16.18 9.98 -9.59
CA THR A 3 15.51 9.41 -8.42
C THR A 3 14.32 8.62 -8.93
N ASP A 4 14.31 7.32 -8.67
CA ASP A 4 13.24 6.39 -9.07
C ASP A 4 11.99 6.68 -8.22
N LEU A 5 11.25 7.70 -8.64
CA LEU A 5 10.05 8.20 -7.98
C LEU A 5 8.90 7.19 -8.07
N VAL A 6 8.02 7.19 -7.07
CA VAL A 6 6.74 6.48 -7.17
C VAL A 6 6.01 6.97 -8.43
N THR A 7 5.76 6.06 -9.35
CA THR A 7 5.05 6.37 -10.59
C THR A 7 3.56 6.11 -10.39
N TYR A 8 2.81 7.20 -10.25
CA TYR A 8 1.36 7.20 -10.35
C TYR A 8 0.96 7.64 -11.76
N TYR A 9 -0.09 7.05 -12.32
CA TYR A 9 -0.48 7.31 -13.71
C TYR A 9 -1.49 8.47 -13.83
N GLY A 10 -1.11 9.50 -14.58
CA GLY A 10 -1.90 10.72 -14.77
C GLY A 10 -1.74 11.69 -13.59
N GLN A 11 -1.72 13.01 -13.85
CA GLN A 11 -1.67 13.98 -12.77
C GLN A 11 -3.09 14.41 -12.41
N THR A 12 -3.52 14.01 -11.22
CA THR A 12 -4.81 14.39 -10.64
C THR A 12 -4.56 14.89 -9.21
N PRO A 13 -5.46 15.74 -8.66
CA PRO A 13 -5.32 16.18 -7.27
C PRO A 13 -5.25 15.04 -6.26
N ILE A 14 -5.88 13.90 -6.57
CA ILE A 14 -5.84 12.68 -5.75
C ILE A 14 -4.44 12.08 -5.78
N ILE A 15 -3.83 11.99 -6.96
CA ILE A 15 -2.47 11.44 -7.13
C ILE A 15 -1.43 12.33 -6.44
N ASP A 16 -1.54 13.66 -6.55
CA ASP A 16 -0.65 14.58 -5.85
C ASP A 16 -0.76 14.39 -4.32
N GLN A 17 -1.98 14.23 -3.80
CA GLN A 17 -2.21 13.91 -2.38
C GLN A 17 -1.62 12.57 -1.96
N LEU A 18 -1.70 11.55 -2.80
CA LEU A 18 -1.12 10.23 -2.52
C LEU A 18 0.40 10.25 -2.53
N ILE A 19 1.02 10.99 -3.46
CA ILE A 19 2.47 11.21 -3.49
C ILE A 19 2.92 11.91 -2.22
N ASP A 20 2.27 13.02 -1.86
CA ASP A 20 2.60 13.80 -0.67
C ASP A 20 2.43 12.99 0.62
N LYS A 21 1.36 12.20 0.72
CA LYS A 21 1.00 11.47 1.93
C LYS A 21 1.78 10.14 2.09
N TYR A 22 2.00 9.42 1.00
CA TYR A 22 2.49 8.04 1.04
C TYR A 22 3.77 7.79 0.24
N GLY A 23 4.07 8.61 -0.78
CA GLY A 23 5.16 8.35 -1.74
C GLY A 23 6.51 8.08 -1.06
N VAL A 24 6.91 8.95 -0.13
CA VAL A 24 8.20 8.82 0.61
C VAL A 24 8.28 7.54 1.44
N TYR A 25 7.15 7.03 1.94
CA TYR A 25 7.11 5.77 2.69
C TYR A 25 7.23 4.57 1.76
N LEU A 26 6.46 4.57 0.66
CA LEU A 26 6.45 3.49 -0.32
C LEU A 26 7.81 3.31 -1.00
N GLU A 27 8.57 4.39 -1.22
CA GLU A 27 9.93 4.33 -1.77
C GLU A 27 10.91 3.57 -0.88
N LYS A 28 10.76 3.67 0.45
CA LYS A 28 11.66 3.04 1.42
C LYS A 28 11.42 1.54 1.59
N LEU A 29 10.31 1.02 1.09
CA LEU A 29 9.98 -0.40 1.18
C LEU A 29 10.88 -1.23 0.26
N ASP A 30 11.37 -2.34 0.77
CA ASP A 30 12.05 -3.35 -0.05
C ASP A 30 11.03 -4.12 -0.91
N ARG A 31 11.52 -5.01 -1.78
CA ARG A 31 10.66 -5.78 -2.68
C ARG A 31 9.66 -6.67 -1.94
N GLU A 32 10.09 -7.30 -0.86
CA GLU A 32 9.26 -8.22 -0.08
C GLU A 32 8.13 -7.44 0.61
N ASP A 33 8.48 -6.30 1.21
CA ASP A 33 7.53 -5.42 1.84
C ASP A 33 6.52 -4.88 0.82
N LYS A 34 6.97 -4.45 -0.37
CA LYS A 34 6.04 -4.03 -1.45
C LYS A 34 5.09 -5.15 -1.89
N LEU A 35 5.55 -6.40 -1.93
CA LEU A 35 4.69 -7.54 -2.27
C LEU A 35 3.66 -7.81 -1.18
N LEU A 36 4.07 -7.79 0.08
CA LEU A 36 3.18 -7.98 1.22
C LEU A 36 2.12 -6.89 1.29
N LEU A 37 2.52 -5.62 1.13
CA LEU A 37 1.58 -4.50 1.12
C LEU A 37 0.57 -4.62 -0.02
N ARG A 38 0.97 -5.13 -1.19
CA ARG A 38 0.03 -5.38 -2.28
C ARG A 38 -0.99 -6.46 -1.96
N MET A 39 -0.58 -7.53 -1.28
CA MET A 39 -1.53 -8.56 -0.84
C MET A 39 -2.52 -7.99 0.17
N ALA A 40 -2.04 -7.21 1.15
CA ALA A 40 -2.88 -6.56 2.16
C ALA A 40 -3.88 -5.56 1.54
N LEU A 41 -3.42 -4.68 0.63
CA LEU A 41 -4.30 -3.71 -0.02
C LEU A 41 -5.33 -4.37 -0.96
N ALA A 42 -4.96 -5.45 -1.65
CA ALA A 42 -5.90 -6.20 -2.48
C ALA A 42 -6.98 -6.88 -1.62
N ASN A 43 -6.58 -7.47 -0.49
CA ASN A 43 -7.51 -8.05 0.47
C ASN A 43 -8.42 -6.98 1.11
N TYR A 44 -7.85 -5.81 1.45
CA TYR A 44 -8.59 -4.65 1.94
C TYR A 44 -9.69 -4.22 0.97
N VAL A 45 -9.36 -3.97 -0.30
CA VAL A 45 -10.33 -3.59 -1.34
C VAL A 45 -11.40 -4.66 -1.50
N PHE A 46 -11.00 -5.94 -1.58
CA PHE A 46 -11.95 -7.04 -1.71
C PHE A 46 -12.94 -7.11 -0.54
N MET A 47 -12.46 -6.98 0.68
CA MET A 47 -13.28 -7.04 1.89
C MET A 47 -14.13 -5.79 2.10
N GLN A 48 -13.65 -4.61 1.69
CA GLN A 48 -14.46 -3.38 1.65
C GLN A 48 -15.69 -3.52 0.74
N GLU A 49 -15.58 -4.27 -0.36
CA GLU A 49 -16.69 -4.56 -1.28
C GLU A 49 -17.64 -5.66 -0.75
N HIS A 50 -17.13 -6.65 0.00
CA HIS A 50 -17.89 -7.84 0.40
C HIS A 50 -18.34 -7.86 1.87
N SER A 51 -17.81 -6.98 2.71
CA SER A 51 -18.10 -6.89 4.15
C SER A 51 -18.56 -5.49 4.53
N ASN A 52 -18.76 -5.25 5.83
CA ASN A 52 -19.17 -3.93 6.31
C ASN A 52 -17.97 -2.95 6.25
N PRO A 53 -17.99 -1.97 5.32
CA PRO A 53 -16.82 -1.14 5.00
C PRO A 53 -16.31 -0.31 6.19
N ASP A 54 -17.20 0.02 7.13
CA ASP A 54 -16.89 0.91 8.26
C ASP A 54 -15.99 0.28 9.34
N LYS A 55 -15.70 -1.03 9.25
CA LYS A 55 -14.99 -1.76 10.32
C LYS A 55 -13.74 -2.49 9.86
N TYR A 56 -13.54 -2.66 8.56
CA TYR A 56 -12.41 -3.41 8.04
C TYR A 56 -11.24 -2.48 7.72
N THR A 57 -10.12 -2.61 8.42
CA THR A 57 -8.96 -1.72 8.28
C THR A 57 -7.84 -2.38 7.48
N VAL A 58 -6.87 -1.59 7.01
CA VAL A 58 -5.67 -2.11 6.34
C VAL A 58 -4.83 -2.98 7.29
N GLU A 59 -4.86 -2.69 8.60
CA GLU A 59 -4.20 -3.50 9.62
C GLU A 59 -4.84 -4.90 9.71
N MET A 60 -6.17 -4.99 9.77
CA MET A 60 -6.89 -6.27 9.72
C MET A 60 -6.59 -7.03 8.42
N ALA A 61 -6.55 -6.31 7.29
CA ALA A 61 -6.20 -6.91 6.00
C ALA A 61 -4.78 -7.47 5.96
N LEU A 62 -3.83 -6.83 6.65
CA LEU A 62 -2.45 -7.32 6.79
C LEU A 62 -2.39 -8.54 7.71
N GLU A 63 -3.09 -8.51 8.84
CA GLU A 63 -3.21 -9.67 9.75
C GLU A 63 -3.81 -10.88 9.05
N ASP A 64 -4.87 -10.69 8.25
CA ASP A 64 -5.50 -11.77 7.49
C ASP A 64 -4.57 -12.38 6.42
N VAL A 65 -3.71 -11.56 5.82
CA VAL A 65 -2.71 -12.01 4.83
C VAL A 65 -1.52 -12.71 5.49
N LEU A 66 -1.17 -12.32 6.72
CA LEU A 66 -0.05 -12.88 7.46
C LEU A 66 -0.51 -14.03 8.36
N SER A 67 -0.32 -15.26 7.88
CA SER A 67 -0.63 -16.46 8.68
C SER A 67 0.28 -16.64 9.92
N ASP A 68 1.42 -15.96 9.97
CA ASP A 68 2.36 -15.97 11.11
C ASP A 68 2.62 -14.54 11.62
N PRO A 69 2.16 -14.18 12.83
CA PRO A 69 2.39 -12.85 13.41
C PRO A 69 3.88 -12.54 13.65
N GLY A 70 4.76 -13.54 13.63
CA GLY A 70 6.21 -13.34 13.67
C GLY A 70 6.81 -12.65 12.43
N PHE A 71 6.07 -12.60 11.31
CA PHE A 71 6.46 -11.87 10.10
C PHE A 71 6.15 -10.37 10.15
N ILE A 72 5.39 -9.90 11.14
CA ILE A 72 5.09 -8.48 11.32
C ILE A 72 6.34 -7.78 11.87
N LYS A 73 7.21 -7.33 10.96
CA LYS A 73 8.27 -6.35 11.27
C LYS A 73 7.64 -5.10 11.92
N LYS A 74 8.34 -4.49 12.88
CA LYS A 74 7.85 -3.32 13.64
C LYS A 74 7.47 -2.12 12.76
N ASN A 75 8.07 -2.00 11.57
CA ASN A 75 7.76 -0.97 10.58
C ASN A 75 6.36 -1.12 9.95
N TRP A 76 5.70 -2.27 10.06
CA TRP A 76 4.37 -2.48 9.50
C TRP A 76 3.27 -1.75 10.24
N TYR A 77 3.37 -1.62 11.55
CA TYR A 77 2.43 -0.78 12.31
C TYR A 77 2.50 0.68 11.87
N ASP A 78 3.70 1.18 11.58
CA ASP A 78 3.88 2.55 11.07
C ASP A 78 3.27 2.70 9.67
N ILE A 79 3.47 1.70 8.78
CA ILE A 79 2.90 1.68 7.44
C ILE A 79 1.36 1.61 7.50
N CYS A 80 0.80 0.69 8.29
CA CYS A 80 -0.64 0.56 8.47
C CYS A 80 -1.26 1.80 9.10
N SER A 81 -0.61 2.43 10.07
CA SER A 81 -1.07 3.69 10.66
C SER A 81 -1.10 4.82 9.64
N VAL A 82 -0.10 4.89 8.75
CA VAL A 82 -0.07 5.87 7.66
C VAL A 82 -1.22 5.62 6.70
N LEU A 83 -1.45 4.35 6.33
CA LEU A 83 -2.49 3.93 5.39
C LEU A 83 -3.90 3.85 5.99
N ASN A 84 -4.06 4.17 7.28
CA ASN A 84 -5.36 4.15 7.92
C ASN A 84 -6.24 5.28 7.37
N GLY A 85 -7.53 4.99 7.16
CA GLY A 85 -8.47 5.93 6.53
C GLY A 85 -8.34 6.04 5.01
N LEU A 86 -7.66 5.09 4.35
CA LEU A 86 -7.69 4.96 2.88
C LEU A 86 -9.11 4.70 2.39
N THR A 87 -9.52 5.45 1.38
CA THR A 87 -10.65 5.08 0.54
C THR A 87 -10.29 3.93 -0.40
N THR A 88 -11.28 3.21 -0.92
CA THR A 88 -11.07 2.15 -1.91
C THR A 88 -10.29 2.63 -3.13
N LEU A 89 -10.64 3.82 -3.66
CA LEU A 89 -9.97 4.42 -4.82
C LEU A 89 -8.48 4.70 -4.56
N GLU A 90 -8.15 5.22 -3.38
CA GLU A 90 -6.77 5.47 -2.99
C GLU A 90 -5.99 4.16 -2.85
N ALA A 91 -6.60 3.12 -2.28
CA ALA A 91 -5.98 1.80 -2.15
C ALA A 91 -5.69 1.17 -3.52
N GLU A 92 -6.62 1.26 -4.47
CA GLU A 92 -6.42 0.81 -5.86
C GLU A 92 -5.31 1.57 -6.57
N THR A 93 -5.25 2.89 -6.38
CA THR A 93 -4.20 3.73 -6.97
C THR A 93 -2.81 3.38 -6.40
N ILE A 94 -2.72 3.09 -5.10
CA ILE A 94 -1.47 2.60 -4.48
C ILE A 94 -1.10 1.20 -4.99
N LEU A 95 -2.08 0.32 -5.21
CA LEU A 95 -1.84 -1.02 -5.77
C LEU A 95 -1.18 -0.96 -7.15
N GLU A 96 -1.64 -0.06 -8.02
CA GLU A 96 -1.04 0.18 -9.33
C GLU A 96 0.39 0.71 -9.23
N ALA A 97 0.61 1.71 -8.36
CA ALA A 97 1.93 2.28 -8.12
C ALA A 97 2.94 1.23 -7.61
N LEU A 98 2.52 0.37 -6.67
CA LEU A 98 3.33 -0.73 -6.15
C LEU A 98 3.61 -1.79 -7.22
N GLN A 99 2.61 -2.14 -8.05
CA GLN A 99 2.82 -3.05 -9.17
C GLN A 99 3.86 -2.51 -10.14
N HIS A 100 3.81 -1.21 -10.43
CA HIS A 100 4.79 -0.57 -11.30
C HIS A 100 6.20 -0.62 -10.69
N GLN A 101 6.35 -0.24 -9.43
CA GLN A 101 7.64 -0.26 -8.73
C GLN A 101 8.26 -1.65 -8.63
N ILE A 102 7.46 -2.70 -8.45
CA ILE A 102 7.97 -4.09 -8.39
C ILE A 102 8.48 -4.56 -9.76
N ARG A 103 7.83 -4.14 -10.85
CA ARG A 103 8.16 -4.57 -12.23
C ARG A 103 9.28 -3.76 -12.86
N TRP A 104 9.28 -2.44 -12.65
CA TRP A 104 10.13 -1.50 -13.38
C TRP A 104 10.90 -0.53 -12.47
N GLY A 105 10.60 -0.47 -11.18
CA GLY A 105 11.28 0.40 -10.21
C GLY A 105 12.35 -0.30 -9.38
N ASN A 106 12.94 0.42 -8.42
CA ASN A 106 14.00 -0.05 -7.52
C ASN A 106 13.50 -0.92 -6.36
N ALA A 107 12.64 -1.89 -6.63
CA ALA A 107 12.36 -2.96 -5.67
C ALA A 107 13.53 -3.96 -5.65
N ARG A 108 14.68 -3.53 -5.11
CA ARG A 108 15.84 -4.38 -4.81
C ARG A 108 15.79 -4.86 -3.37
#